data_AF-A0A7K2F8Y4-F1
#
_entry.id   AF-A0A7K2F8Y4-F1
#
_cell.length_a   1.000
_cell.length_b   1.000
_cell.length_c   1.000
_cell.angle_alpha   90.00
_cell.angle_beta   90.00
_cell.angle_gamma   90.00
#
_symmetry.space_group_name_H-M   'P 1'
#
loop_
_entity.id
_entity.type
_entity.pdbx_description
1 polymer ?
#
loop_
_entity_poly.entity_id
_entity_poly.type
_entity_poly.pdbx_seq_one_letter_code
_entity_poly.pdbx_strand_id
1 'polypeptide(L)'
;MEWFSPENVVAVLTAVVGVLTSAGVLWYERRVPRRKRIGYRVQMDTPIGSEVSEGRANVRLGLFNETPDMADATLVLLRIENDGSQSIGDEDYTGRGELNGLTAEFTGRTVRGIAVTHSPDADHLMDHFTPAAGMRHHGSFIRLPRVPLNRNEHFKLLVLLTGSHVGGPIKVTGGIRDGVVARNKAARPDEKPPLFGPAARSITVALTVCVVALAGIIVVRDDSPPPMGCAGGTLTVTGSTAFKPVLEELKRTYEDECEGAEILLDIHGSNAGVRKLDALGGKAGPAGSPAMIAFSDGPRPAALTELHEKRVAISLFSLVVNDTVPVTDLSLDQIGRIYRGDIRNWNEIGGGPDLEIRLVSRDANSGTREVFQRRVLNGSEPATSSRDCTTKDYADAPVLRCELDGTDQVLAEVARLDGAIGYTELRNGDVPDGAHRTAIDGTVPSVDTIGTGSYPYREIEYAYTYGSPPADSLVAGFLNYVDDYGEEIMRTSGHLPCATPKGMRLCGADRLVLR
;
A
#
# COMPACT_ATOMS: atom_id res chain seq x y z
N MET A 1 -18.56 -19.95 -11.05
CA MET A 1 -17.32 -20.75 -11.17
C MET A 1 -16.59 -20.27 -12.41
N GLU A 2 -15.82 -19.19 -12.30
CA GLU A 2 -14.93 -18.72 -13.36
C GLU A 2 -13.53 -18.52 -12.77
N TRP A 3 -12.89 -19.63 -12.38
CA TRP A 3 -11.51 -19.57 -11.91
C TRP A 3 -10.49 -19.48 -13.07
N PHE A 4 -10.92 -19.73 -14.31
CA PHE A 4 -10.11 -19.64 -15.52
C PHE A 4 -10.05 -18.21 -16.10
N SER A 5 -9.75 -17.23 -15.26
CA SER A 5 -9.37 -15.92 -15.79
C SER A 5 -7.93 -16.02 -16.35
N PRO A 6 -7.58 -15.28 -17.42
CA PRO A 6 -6.22 -15.22 -17.95
C PRO A 6 -5.18 -14.90 -16.86
N GLU A 7 -5.56 -14.13 -15.85
CA GLU A 7 -4.70 -13.72 -14.73
C GLU A 7 -4.45 -14.89 -13.76
N ASN A 8 -5.46 -15.69 -13.42
CA ASN A 8 -5.27 -16.88 -12.60
C ASN A 8 -4.37 -17.89 -13.30
N VAL A 9 -4.50 -18.01 -14.63
CA VAL A 9 -3.60 -18.83 -15.45
C VAL A 9 -2.16 -18.29 -15.38
N VAL A 10 -1.97 -16.97 -15.52
CA VAL A 10 -0.65 -16.33 -15.40
C VAL A 10 -0.07 -16.52 -14.00
N ALA A 11 -0.83 -16.24 -12.94
CA ALA A 11 -0.39 -16.38 -11.55
C ALA A 11 0.04 -17.80 -11.22
N VAL A 12 -0.78 -18.80 -11.57
CA VAL A 12 -0.48 -20.22 -11.41
C VAL A 12 0.75 -20.61 -12.24
N LEU A 13 0.87 -20.14 -13.48
CA LEU A 13 2.05 -20.39 -14.31
C LEU A 13 3.32 -19.81 -13.68
N THR A 14 3.31 -18.58 -13.18
CA THR A 14 4.47 -17.99 -12.48
C THR A 14 4.84 -18.74 -11.20
N ALA A 15 3.84 -19.15 -10.41
CA ALA A 15 4.08 -19.96 -9.21
C ALA A 15 4.70 -21.32 -9.55
N VAL A 16 4.16 -21.99 -10.58
CA VAL A 16 4.70 -23.25 -11.10
C VAL A 16 6.13 -23.07 -11.62
N VAL A 17 6.42 -22.00 -12.36
CA VAL A 17 7.78 -21.69 -12.83
C VAL A 17 8.73 -21.48 -11.66
N GLY A 18 8.32 -20.77 -10.60
CA GLY A 18 9.13 -20.58 -9.39
C GLY A 18 9.47 -21.89 -8.68
N VAL A 19 8.47 -22.78 -8.53
CA VAL A 19 8.65 -24.11 -7.94
C VAL A 19 9.54 -25.00 -8.81
N LEU A 20 9.30 -25.04 -10.13
CA LEU A 20 10.09 -25.83 -11.07
C LEU A 20 11.54 -25.35 -11.14
N THR A 21 11.78 -24.04 -11.05
CA THR A 21 13.14 -23.48 -11.02
C THR A 21 13.88 -23.93 -9.75
N SER A 22 13.22 -23.87 -8.60
CA SER A 22 13.78 -24.30 -7.31
C SER A 22 14.05 -25.81 -7.27
N ALA A 23 13.12 -26.61 -7.78
CA ALA A 23 13.27 -28.07 -7.92
C ALA A 23 14.38 -28.43 -8.93
N GLY A 24 14.52 -27.66 -10.01
CA GLY A 24 15.57 -27.80 -11.01
C GLY A 24 16.97 -27.59 -10.42
N VAL A 25 17.13 -26.63 -9.50
CA VAL A 25 18.40 -26.43 -8.76
C VAL A 25 18.74 -27.63 -7.90
N LEU A 26 17.78 -28.10 -7.09
CA LEU A 26 17.97 -29.29 -6.23
C LEU A 26 18.28 -30.54 -7.05
N TRP A 27 17.64 -30.69 -8.22
CA TRP A 27 17.88 -31.79 -9.13
C TRP A 27 19.25 -31.69 -9.82
N TYR A 28 19.65 -30.49 -10.24
CA TYR A 28 20.96 -30.22 -10.82
C TYR A 28 22.07 -30.52 -9.80
N GLU A 29 21.98 -30.03 -8.56
CA GLU A 29 22.95 -30.36 -7.50
C GLU A 29 23.03 -31.85 -7.19
N ARG A 30 21.90 -32.58 -7.26
CA ARG A 30 21.88 -34.04 -7.05
C ARG A 30 22.40 -34.84 -8.24
N ARG A 31 22.29 -34.33 -9.48
CA ARG A 31 22.67 -35.06 -10.71
C ARG A 31 23.98 -34.62 -11.35
N VAL A 32 24.56 -33.47 -11.01
CA VAL A 32 25.90 -33.12 -11.46
C VAL A 32 26.84 -34.22 -10.95
N PRO A 33 27.50 -34.99 -11.86
CA PRO A 33 28.26 -36.16 -11.43
C PRO A 33 29.38 -35.71 -10.51
N ARG A 34 29.43 -36.28 -9.30
CA ARG A 34 30.57 -36.11 -8.42
C ARG A 34 31.78 -36.74 -9.10
N ARG A 35 32.71 -35.95 -9.62
CA ARG A 35 33.87 -36.44 -10.40
C ARG A 35 35.17 -36.25 -9.63
N LYS A 36 36.02 -37.28 -9.66
CA LYS A 36 37.44 -37.19 -9.26
C LYS A 36 38.22 -36.53 -10.39
N ARG A 37 38.95 -35.45 -10.10
CA ARG A 37 39.69 -34.71 -11.14
C ARG A 37 40.97 -34.15 -10.56
N ILE A 38 42.10 -34.56 -11.14
CA ILE A 38 43.40 -33.94 -10.88
C ILE A 38 43.66 -32.89 -11.95
N GLY A 39 43.71 -31.64 -11.51
CA GLY A 39 44.16 -30.52 -12.30
C GLY A 39 45.66 -30.32 -12.15
N TYR A 40 46.35 -29.95 -13.22
CA TYR A 40 47.72 -29.43 -13.11
C TYR A 40 47.91 -28.17 -13.94
N ARG A 41 48.73 -27.25 -13.42
CA ARG A 41 49.08 -26.00 -14.10
C ARG A 41 50.51 -25.57 -13.78
N VAL A 42 51.17 -25.04 -14.80
CA VAL A 42 52.48 -24.41 -14.69
C VAL A 42 52.25 -22.98 -14.21
N GLN A 43 52.62 -22.68 -12.97
CA GLN A 43 52.49 -21.35 -12.36
C GLN A 43 53.67 -20.44 -12.72
N MET A 44 54.84 -21.04 -12.94
CA MET A 44 56.07 -20.35 -13.30
C MET A 44 56.90 -21.27 -14.21
N ASP A 45 57.50 -20.72 -15.26
CA ASP A 45 58.52 -21.35 -16.11
C ASP A 45 59.46 -20.20 -16.52
N THR A 46 60.62 -20.11 -15.87
CA THR A 46 61.48 -18.92 -15.96
C THR A 46 62.96 -19.32 -16.02
N PRO A 47 63.77 -18.70 -16.89
CA PRO A 47 65.20 -18.97 -16.94
C PRO A 47 65.89 -18.40 -15.69
N ILE A 48 66.88 -19.13 -15.19
CA ILE A 48 67.77 -18.71 -14.09
C ILE A 48 69.10 -18.18 -14.67
N GLY A 49 69.59 -18.77 -15.76
CA GLY A 49 70.81 -18.38 -16.46
C GLY A 49 70.60 -17.29 -17.53
N SER A 50 71.72 -16.78 -18.07
CA SER A 50 71.70 -15.75 -19.12
C SER A 50 71.72 -16.36 -20.52
N GLU A 51 70.67 -17.07 -20.93
CA GLU A 51 70.48 -17.32 -22.37
C GLU A 51 69.73 -16.15 -23.02
N VAL A 52 70.51 -15.31 -23.71
CA VAL A 52 70.04 -14.43 -24.76
C VAL A 52 69.79 -15.31 -25.99
N SER A 53 68.55 -15.76 -26.17
CA SER A 53 68.12 -16.19 -27.50
C SER A 53 66.68 -15.76 -27.78
N GLU A 54 66.59 -14.83 -28.72
CA GLU A 54 65.43 -14.36 -29.47
C GLU A 54 64.25 -13.73 -28.69
N GLY A 55 64.35 -12.41 -28.49
CA GLY A 55 63.27 -11.53 -28.95
C GLY A 55 62.21 -11.07 -27.96
N ARG A 56 62.36 -11.29 -26.64
CA ARG A 56 61.53 -10.58 -25.64
C ARG A 56 62.37 -10.11 -24.46
N ALA A 57 62.39 -8.79 -24.27
CA ALA A 57 63.10 -8.08 -23.22
C ALA A 57 62.69 -8.56 -21.83
N ASN A 58 63.64 -9.18 -21.10
CA ASN A 58 63.78 -9.14 -19.65
C ASN A 58 65.13 -9.77 -19.29
N VAL A 59 66.20 -8.99 -19.42
CA VAL A 59 67.55 -9.37 -18.98
C VAL A 59 67.55 -9.39 -17.45
N ARG A 60 67.67 -10.56 -16.84
CA ARG A 60 67.97 -10.70 -15.40
C ARG A 60 69.45 -11.04 -15.26
N LEU A 61 70.19 -10.18 -14.56
CA LEU A 61 71.60 -10.39 -14.22
C LEU A 61 71.69 -11.48 -13.15
N GLY A 62 71.95 -12.72 -13.54
CA GLY A 62 72.19 -13.84 -12.63
C GLY A 62 73.67 -14.24 -12.65
N LEU A 63 74.33 -14.28 -11.50
CA LEU A 63 75.71 -14.78 -11.33
C LEU A 63 75.78 -16.33 -11.40
N PHE A 64 74.94 -16.96 -12.21
CA PHE A 64 74.88 -18.42 -12.36
C PHE A 64 75.83 -18.96 -13.45
N ASN A 65 76.59 -18.07 -14.10
CA ASN A 65 77.53 -18.43 -15.17
C ASN A 65 78.85 -19.05 -14.65
N GLU A 66 79.05 -19.13 -13.33
CA GLU A 66 80.26 -19.73 -12.74
C GLU A 66 80.14 -21.26 -12.56
N THR A 67 78.95 -21.83 -12.74
CA THR A 67 78.70 -23.27 -12.71
C THR A 67 78.49 -23.81 -14.14
N PRO A 68 79.41 -24.66 -14.67
CA PRO A 68 79.38 -25.11 -16.06
C PRO A 68 78.08 -25.78 -16.54
N ASP A 69 77.29 -26.33 -15.62
CA ASP A 69 76.06 -27.08 -15.91
C ASP A 69 74.76 -26.29 -15.69
N MET A 70 74.82 -24.96 -15.48
CA MET A 70 73.66 -24.13 -15.10
C MET A 70 73.36 -22.97 -16.06
N ALA A 71 74.11 -22.84 -17.16
CA ALA A 71 73.93 -21.74 -18.11
C ALA A 71 72.53 -21.73 -18.78
N ASP A 72 71.93 -22.91 -18.95
CA ASP A 72 70.59 -23.13 -19.51
C ASP A 72 69.55 -23.53 -18.45
N ALA A 73 69.81 -23.20 -17.18
CA ALA A 73 68.94 -23.61 -16.10
C ALA A 73 67.59 -22.88 -16.14
N THR A 74 66.49 -23.63 -15.96
CA THR A 74 65.13 -23.09 -15.82
C THR A 74 64.49 -23.53 -14.51
N LEU A 75 63.69 -22.65 -13.91
CA LEU A 75 62.91 -22.92 -12.71
C LEU A 75 61.43 -23.04 -13.10
N VAL A 76 60.83 -24.18 -12.79
CA VAL A 76 59.42 -24.44 -13.03
C VAL A 76 58.68 -24.62 -11.71
N LEU A 77 57.56 -23.92 -11.53
CA LEU A 77 56.61 -24.18 -10.44
C LEU A 77 55.37 -24.87 -11.01
N LEU A 78 55.27 -26.18 -10.85
CA LEU A 78 54.14 -26.99 -11.30
C LEU A 78 53.20 -27.24 -10.12
N ARG A 79 51.98 -26.71 -10.19
CA ARG A 79 50.93 -26.98 -9.19
C ARG A 79 50.06 -28.14 -9.66
N ILE A 80 49.81 -29.08 -8.75
CA ILE A 80 48.90 -30.23 -8.93
C ILE A 80 47.84 -30.13 -7.84
N GLU A 81 46.57 -30.22 -8.22
CA GLU A 81 45.43 -29.93 -7.34
C GLU A 81 44.23 -30.85 -7.61
N ASN A 82 43.39 -31.06 -6.60
CA ASN A 82 42.10 -31.73 -6.76
C ASN A 82 41.00 -30.70 -7.08
N ASP A 83 40.68 -30.57 -8.37
CA ASP A 83 39.55 -29.75 -8.86
C ASP A 83 38.21 -30.49 -8.86
N GLY A 84 38.24 -31.75 -8.44
CA GLY A 84 37.06 -32.59 -8.34
C GLY A 84 36.17 -32.20 -7.17
N SER A 85 34.95 -32.73 -7.17
CA SER A 85 34.04 -32.61 -6.03
C SER A 85 34.18 -33.75 -5.01
N GLN A 86 35.06 -34.72 -5.28
CA GLN A 86 35.34 -35.88 -4.42
C GLN A 86 36.81 -35.87 -3.99
N SER A 87 37.10 -36.42 -2.81
CA SER A 87 38.47 -36.74 -2.42
C SER A 87 39.05 -37.82 -3.33
N ILE A 88 40.38 -37.82 -3.46
CA ILE A 88 41.16 -38.80 -4.20
C ILE A 88 42.00 -39.56 -3.18
N GLY A 89 41.80 -40.88 -3.09
CA GLY A 89 42.57 -41.77 -2.23
C GLY A 89 43.73 -42.45 -2.97
N ASP A 90 44.55 -43.20 -2.23
CA ASP A 90 45.70 -43.93 -2.79
C ASP A 90 45.27 -45.03 -3.79
N GLU A 91 44.13 -45.66 -3.52
CA GLU A 91 43.53 -46.71 -4.33
C GLU A 91 42.91 -46.20 -5.63
N ASP A 92 42.75 -44.89 -5.78
CA ASP A 92 42.18 -44.27 -6.98
C ASP A 92 43.19 -44.15 -8.11
N TYR A 93 44.49 -44.14 -7.82
CA TYR A 93 45.53 -44.09 -8.83
C TYR A 93 45.62 -45.44 -9.57
N THR A 94 45.50 -45.44 -10.90
CA THR A 94 45.37 -46.67 -11.70
C THR A 94 46.67 -47.21 -12.30
N GLY A 95 47.82 -46.63 -11.95
CA GLY A 95 49.14 -47.10 -12.41
C GLY A 95 49.37 -48.58 -12.06
N ARG A 96 49.69 -49.41 -13.07
CA ARG A 96 50.01 -50.83 -12.87
C ARG A 96 51.47 -50.99 -12.42
N GLY A 97 51.68 -51.57 -11.24
CA GLY A 97 52.96 -52.17 -10.84
C GLY A 97 54.06 -51.23 -10.30
N GLU A 98 53.85 -49.91 -10.29
CA GLU A 98 54.81 -48.96 -9.70
C GLU A 98 54.18 -48.16 -8.55
N LEU A 99 55.00 -47.76 -7.57
CA LEU A 99 54.61 -46.94 -6.41
C LEU A 99 54.17 -45.51 -6.82
N ASN A 100 54.45 -45.10 -8.06
CA ASN A 100 54.05 -43.79 -8.59
C ASN A 100 52.59 -43.71 -9.05
N GLY A 101 51.89 -42.66 -8.63
CA GLY A 101 50.53 -42.33 -9.07
C GLY A 101 50.50 -41.49 -10.35
N LEU A 102 51.38 -40.49 -10.45
CA LEU A 102 51.47 -39.59 -11.59
C LEU A 102 52.91 -39.51 -12.11
N THR A 103 53.09 -39.08 -13.36
CA THR A 103 54.39 -38.78 -13.96
C THR A 103 54.35 -37.40 -14.58
N ALA A 104 55.24 -36.51 -14.15
CA ALA A 104 55.45 -35.22 -14.79
C ALA A 104 56.64 -35.32 -15.75
N GLU A 105 56.40 -34.99 -17.01
CA GLU A 105 57.38 -34.96 -18.10
C GLU A 105 57.69 -33.51 -18.49
N PHE A 106 58.97 -33.16 -18.50
CA PHE A 106 59.50 -31.87 -18.91
C PHE A 106 60.22 -32.03 -20.25
N THR A 107 59.45 -32.01 -21.34
CA THR A 107 59.93 -32.35 -22.69
C THR A 107 61.16 -31.51 -23.08
N GLY A 108 62.26 -32.18 -23.46
CA GLY A 108 63.51 -31.52 -23.87
C GLY A 108 64.37 -30.99 -22.72
N ARG A 109 63.97 -31.17 -21.46
CA ARG A 109 64.66 -30.63 -20.27
C ARG A 109 65.00 -31.75 -19.29
N THR A 110 66.13 -31.63 -18.60
CA THR A 110 66.63 -32.61 -17.62
C THR A 110 66.41 -32.09 -16.21
N VAL A 111 65.82 -32.92 -15.34
CA VAL A 111 65.54 -32.60 -13.94
C VAL A 111 66.81 -32.71 -13.10
N ARG A 112 67.23 -31.61 -12.48
CA ARG A 112 68.39 -31.53 -11.57
C ARG A 112 68.01 -31.54 -10.09
N GLY A 113 66.87 -30.97 -9.76
CA GLY A 113 66.41 -30.89 -8.37
C GLY A 113 64.92 -30.60 -8.28
N ILE A 114 64.32 -31.00 -7.17
CA ILE A 114 62.89 -30.83 -6.90
C ILE A 114 62.72 -30.45 -5.44
N ALA A 115 61.92 -29.42 -5.17
CA ALA A 115 61.37 -29.14 -3.86
C ALA A 115 59.84 -29.20 -3.94
N VAL A 116 59.21 -29.76 -2.90
CA VAL A 116 57.75 -29.87 -2.81
C VAL A 116 57.24 -28.90 -1.76
N THR A 117 56.13 -28.23 -2.07
CA THR A 117 55.38 -27.39 -1.14
C THR A 117 53.90 -27.79 -1.20
N HIS A 118 53.14 -27.56 -0.14
CA HIS A 118 51.71 -27.90 -0.07
C HIS A 118 50.85 -26.65 0.20
N SER A 119 49.54 -26.82 0.13
CA SER A 119 48.59 -25.80 0.57
C SER A 119 48.63 -25.60 2.08
N PRO A 120 48.26 -24.41 2.59
CA PRO A 120 47.99 -24.23 4.02
C PRO A 120 47.04 -25.32 4.52
N ASP A 121 47.29 -25.84 5.73
CA ASP A 121 46.48 -26.87 6.40
C ASP A 121 46.53 -28.29 5.78
N ALA A 122 47.44 -28.55 4.84
CA ALA A 122 47.62 -29.86 4.20
C ALA A 122 48.99 -30.50 4.50
N ASP A 123 49.46 -30.38 5.74
CA ASP A 123 50.79 -30.89 6.17
C ASP A 123 50.94 -32.41 5.93
N HIS A 124 49.84 -33.15 6.04
CA HIS A 124 49.78 -34.60 5.82
C HIS A 124 50.24 -35.03 4.41
N LEU A 125 50.21 -34.12 3.42
CA LEU A 125 50.68 -34.44 2.07
C LEU A 125 52.19 -34.70 2.03
N MET A 126 52.97 -34.11 2.93
CA MET A 126 54.43 -34.18 2.90
C MET A 126 54.98 -35.58 3.17
N ASP A 127 54.27 -36.38 3.96
CA ASP A 127 54.66 -37.77 4.30
C ASP A 127 54.71 -38.69 3.07
N HIS A 128 54.01 -38.32 2.00
CA HIS A 128 53.96 -39.09 0.75
C HIS A 128 55.18 -38.84 -0.15
N PHE A 129 55.92 -37.73 0.01
CA PHE A 129 57.01 -37.35 -0.90
C PHE A 129 58.36 -37.95 -0.50
N THR A 130 58.43 -39.29 -0.47
CA THR A 130 59.65 -40.03 -0.12
C THR A 130 60.11 -40.97 -1.26
N PRO A 131 61.41 -41.31 -1.32
CA PRO A 131 61.90 -42.32 -2.26
C PRO A 131 61.23 -43.69 -2.08
N ALA A 132 60.82 -44.02 -0.85
CA ALA A 132 60.12 -45.25 -0.50
C ALA A 132 58.67 -45.26 -1.02
N ALA A 133 58.02 -44.10 -1.06
CA ALA A 133 56.69 -43.92 -1.66
C ALA A 133 56.72 -43.81 -3.20
N GLY A 134 57.90 -43.94 -3.83
CA GLY A 134 58.05 -43.95 -5.28
C GLY A 134 58.43 -42.59 -5.90
N MET A 135 58.71 -41.57 -5.09
CA MET A 135 59.19 -40.28 -5.62
C MET A 135 60.61 -40.43 -6.17
N ARG A 136 60.78 -40.25 -7.48
CA ARG A 136 62.08 -40.34 -8.15
C ARG A 136 62.11 -39.42 -9.36
N HIS A 137 63.28 -38.93 -9.73
CA HIS A 137 63.48 -38.24 -11.00
C HIS A 137 64.56 -38.93 -11.83
N HIS A 138 64.39 -38.93 -13.14
CA HIS A 138 65.36 -39.46 -14.08
C HIS A 138 65.18 -38.79 -15.45
N GLY A 139 66.25 -38.22 -15.99
CA GLY A 139 66.19 -37.48 -17.25
C GLY A 139 65.14 -36.35 -17.19
N SER A 140 64.16 -36.40 -18.08
CA SER A 140 63.05 -35.43 -18.19
C SER A 140 61.83 -35.77 -17.35
N PHE A 141 61.86 -36.83 -16.54
CA PHE A 141 60.70 -37.35 -15.84
C PHE A 141 60.82 -37.20 -14.33
N ILE A 142 59.71 -36.83 -13.70
CA ILE A 142 59.48 -36.95 -12.25
C ILE A 142 58.35 -37.95 -12.04
N ARG A 143 58.66 -39.06 -11.39
CA ARG A 143 57.67 -40.00 -10.89
C ARG A 143 57.17 -39.49 -9.55
N LEU A 144 55.87 -39.23 -9.46
CA LEU A 144 55.21 -38.74 -8.28
C LEU A 144 54.52 -39.88 -7.54
N PRO A 145 54.63 -39.93 -6.21
CA PRO A 145 53.95 -40.93 -5.39
C PRO A 145 52.44 -40.81 -5.53
N ARG A 146 51.70 -41.81 -5.01
CA ARG A 146 50.27 -41.67 -4.79
C ARG A 146 50.07 -40.73 -3.60
N VAL A 147 49.38 -39.63 -3.85
CA VAL A 147 49.14 -38.58 -2.86
C VAL A 147 47.63 -38.45 -2.69
N PRO A 148 47.06 -38.80 -1.54
CA PRO A 148 45.67 -38.52 -1.24
C PRO A 148 45.43 -37.01 -1.30
N LEU A 149 44.33 -36.58 -1.92
CA LEU A 149 44.00 -35.16 -2.03
C LEU A 149 42.51 -34.96 -1.71
N ASN A 150 42.23 -34.23 -0.63
CA ASN A 150 40.89 -33.75 -0.37
C ASN A 150 40.49 -32.66 -1.37
N ARG A 151 39.20 -32.31 -1.37
CA ARG A 151 38.67 -31.27 -2.24
C ARG A 151 39.42 -29.96 -2.03
N ASN A 152 39.89 -29.34 -3.11
CA ASN A 152 40.65 -28.07 -3.14
C ASN A 152 42.08 -28.12 -2.57
N GLU A 153 42.57 -29.28 -2.10
CA GLU A 153 43.97 -29.43 -1.70
C GLU A 153 44.89 -29.44 -2.92
N HIS A 154 46.11 -28.96 -2.72
CA HIS A 154 47.12 -28.90 -3.76
C HIS A 154 48.53 -29.00 -3.20
N PHE A 155 49.45 -29.45 -4.05
CA PHE A 155 50.88 -29.33 -3.83
C PHE A 155 51.55 -28.71 -5.05
N LYS A 156 52.75 -28.17 -4.86
CA LYS A 156 53.55 -27.55 -5.91
C LYS A 156 54.94 -28.16 -5.92
N LEU A 157 55.41 -28.44 -7.13
CA LEU A 157 56.75 -28.90 -7.41
C LEU A 157 57.54 -27.71 -7.94
N LEU A 158 58.52 -27.26 -7.18
CA LEU A 158 59.55 -26.34 -7.64
C LEU A 158 60.67 -27.19 -8.23
N VAL A 159 60.81 -27.17 -9.55
CA VAL A 159 61.70 -28.05 -10.31
C VAL A 159 62.81 -27.22 -10.94
N LEU A 160 64.04 -27.58 -10.62
CA LEU A 160 65.23 -27.07 -11.29
C LEU A 160 65.54 -27.98 -12.47
N LEU A 161 65.58 -27.38 -13.66
CA LEU A 161 65.78 -28.05 -14.94
C LEU A 161 67.01 -27.47 -15.64
N THR A 162 67.67 -28.27 -16.47
CA THR A 162 68.72 -27.84 -17.43
C THR A 162 68.42 -28.41 -18.81
N GLY A 163 68.91 -27.81 -19.90
CA GLY A 163 68.62 -28.17 -21.29
C GLY A 163 67.47 -27.37 -21.90
N SER A 164 67.55 -27.09 -23.20
CA SER A 164 66.57 -26.39 -24.07
C SER A 164 65.90 -25.11 -23.52
N HIS A 165 65.11 -24.44 -24.36
CA HIS A 165 64.54 -23.11 -24.06
C HIS A 165 63.30 -23.18 -23.14
N VAL A 166 63.05 -22.06 -22.46
CA VAL A 166 61.86 -21.80 -21.63
C VAL A 166 60.57 -22.03 -22.42
N GLY A 167 59.55 -22.62 -21.80
CA GLY A 167 58.25 -22.85 -22.45
C GLY A 167 58.10 -24.20 -23.16
N GLY A 168 59.09 -25.10 -23.03
CA GLY A 168 58.97 -26.48 -23.48
C GLY A 168 57.75 -27.21 -22.88
N PRO A 169 57.08 -28.13 -23.60
CA PRO A 169 55.87 -28.78 -23.13
C PRO A 169 56.05 -29.54 -21.80
N ILE A 170 55.23 -29.22 -20.81
CA ILE A 170 55.13 -29.94 -19.54
C ILE A 170 53.82 -30.73 -19.52
N LYS A 171 53.92 -32.05 -19.36
CA LYS A 171 52.78 -32.95 -19.36
C LYS A 171 52.77 -33.77 -18.07
N VAL A 172 51.62 -33.77 -17.38
CA VAL A 172 51.38 -34.71 -16.29
C VAL A 172 50.47 -35.82 -16.80
N THR A 173 50.96 -37.05 -16.71
CA THR A 173 50.26 -38.26 -17.10
C THR A 173 50.04 -39.17 -15.89
N GLY A 174 49.04 -40.04 -16.00
CA GLY A 174 48.58 -40.90 -14.92
C GLY A 174 47.09 -41.13 -15.05
N GLY A 175 46.59 -42.16 -14.38
CA GLY A 175 45.17 -42.52 -14.44
C GLY A 175 44.53 -42.45 -13.07
N ILE A 176 43.26 -42.02 -13.04
CA ILE A 176 42.42 -41.97 -11.85
C ILE A 176 41.16 -42.79 -12.14
N ARG A 177 40.82 -43.71 -11.22
CA ARG A 177 39.61 -44.53 -11.32
C ARG A 177 38.40 -43.60 -11.32
N ASP A 178 37.53 -43.76 -12.32
CA ASP A 178 36.35 -42.92 -12.52
C ASP A 178 36.64 -41.41 -12.55
N GLY A 179 37.86 -41.03 -12.96
CA GLY A 179 38.34 -39.66 -12.96
C GLY A 179 39.25 -39.32 -14.14
N VAL A 180 39.78 -38.10 -14.13
CA VAL A 180 40.66 -37.60 -15.20
C VAL A 180 41.80 -36.76 -14.64
N VAL A 181 42.97 -36.87 -15.28
CA VAL A 181 44.10 -35.95 -15.09
C VAL A 181 44.10 -34.99 -16.27
N ALA A 182 43.96 -33.69 -16.01
CA ALA A 182 43.81 -32.69 -17.07
C ALA A 182 44.62 -31.41 -16.78
N ARG A 183 45.14 -30.79 -17.84
CA ARG A 183 45.79 -29.48 -17.74
C ARG A 183 44.74 -28.40 -17.48
N ASN A 184 44.94 -27.59 -16.45
CA ASN A 184 44.13 -26.42 -16.18
C ASN A 184 44.64 -25.20 -16.96
N LYS A 185 43.71 -24.34 -17.39
CA LYS A 185 44.05 -22.97 -17.80
C LYS A 185 44.33 -22.17 -16.53
N ALA A 186 45.49 -21.54 -16.44
CA ALA A 186 45.78 -20.61 -15.35
C ALA A 186 44.83 -19.41 -15.47
N ALA A 187 43.97 -19.19 -14.47
CA ALA A 187 43.32 -17.90 -14.30
C ALA A 187 44.43 -16.85 -14.15
N ARG A 188 44.33 -15.74 -14.89
CA ARG A 188 45.30 -14.64 -14.74
C ARG A 188 45.17 -14.04 -13.33
N PRO A 189 46.22 -13.43 -12.75
CA PRO A 189 46.16 -12.83 -11.41
C PRO A 189 44.97 -11.88 -11.20
N ASP A 190 44.47 -11.28 -12.28
CA ASP A 190 43.40 -10.27 -12.27
C ASP A 190 42.00 -10.85 -12.59
N GLU A 191 41.89 -12.15 -12.82
CA GLU A 191 40.65 -12.79 -13.23
C GLU A 191 39.79 -13.10 -11.98
N LYS A 192 38.91 -12.16 -11.61
CA LYS A 192 37.91 -12.41 -10.56
C LYS A 192 36.97 -13.52 -11.03
N PRO A 193 36.76 -14.60 -10.24
CA PRO A 193 35.79 -15.62 -10.58
C PRO A 193 34.40 -14.97 -10.71
N PRO A 194 33.60 -15.34 -11.72
CA PRO A 194 32.25 -14.80 -11.85
C PRO A 194 31.45 -15.14 -10.58
N LEU A 195 30.87 -14.11 -9.95
CA LEU A 195 30.08 -14.25 -8.72
C LEU A 195 28.90 -15.24 -8.85
N PHE A 196 28.43 -15.47 -10.09
CA PHE A 196 27.37 -16.41 -10.41
C PHE A 196 27.73 -17.20 -11.68
N GLY A 197 27.66 -18.53 -11.59
CA GLY A 197 27.78 -19.41 -12.75
C GLY A 197 26.64 -19.20 -13.76
N PRO A 198 26.76 -19.75 -14.98
CA PRO A 198 25.77 -19.55 -16.04
C PRO A 198 24.36 -20.01 -15.64
N ALA A 199 24.25 -21.10 -14.88
CA ALA A 199 22.98 -21.59 -14.34
C ALA A 199 22.38 -20.64 -13.28
N ALA A 200 23.21 -20.08 -12.40
CA ALA A 200 22.75 -19.13 -11.39
C ALA A 200 22.22 -17.83 -12.03
N ARG A 201 22.87 -17.34 -13.10
CA ARG A 201 22.39 -16.17 -13.84
C ARG A 201 21.02 -16.37 -14.48
N SER A 202 20.79 -17.52 -15.13
CA SER A 202 19.48 -17.80 -15.75
C SER A 202 18.37 -17.92 -14.70
N ILE A 203 18.67 -18.47 -13.52
CA ILE A 203 17.72 -18.54 -12.39
C ILE A 203 17.37 -17.15 -11.87
N THR A 204 18.37 -16.28 -11.64
CA THR A 204 18.14 -14.91 -11.14
C THR A 204 17.28 -14.10 -12.12
N VAL A 205 17.52 -14.22 -13.42
CA VAL A 205 16.72 -13.53 -14.45
C VAL A 205 15.28 -14.04 -14.44
N ALA A 206 15.07 -15.36 -14.41
CA ALA A 206 13.72 -15.94 -14.38
C ALA A 206 12.92 -15.50 -13.14
N LEU A 207 13.54 -15.50 -11.96
CA LEU A 207 12.91 -15.04 -10.72
C LEU A 207 12.58 -13.53 -10.76
N THR A 208 13.49 -12.71 -11.29
CA THR A 208 13.27 -11.26 -11.41
C THR A 208 12.10 -10.96 -12.33
N VAL A 209 11.99 -11.66 -13.48
CA VAL A 209 10.86 -11.53 -14.40
C VAL A 209 9.55 -11.94 -13.73
N CYS A 210 9.53 -13.02 -12.95
CA CYS A 210 8.33 -13.43 -12.21
C CYS A 210 7.89 -12.37 -11.18
N VAL A 211 8.83 -11.78 -10.44
CA VAL A 211 8.52 -10.74 -9.44
C VAL A 211 8.00 -9.47 -10.11
N VAL A 212 8.60 -9.05 -11.23
CA VAL A 212 8.12 -7.87 -11.99
C VAL A 212 6.74 -8.12 -12.59
N ALA A 213 6.47 -9.32 -13.11
CA ALA A 213 5.15 -9.67 -13.62
C ALA A 213 4.08 -9.67 -12.51
N LEU A 214 4.39 -10.22 -11.34
CA LEU A 214 3.50 -10.21 -10.17
C LEU A 214 3.25 -8.78 -9.66
N ALA A 215 4.28 -7.95 -9.56
CA ALA A 215 4.14 -6.55 -9.15
C ALA A 215 3.33 -5.72 -10.15
N GLY A 216 3.47 -6.00 -11.46
CA GLY A 216 2.69 -5.35 -12.50
C GLY A 216 1.19 -5.61 -12.40
N ILE A 217 0.79 -6.83 -12.00
CA ILE A 217 -0.63 -7.17 -11.80
C ILE A 217 -1.24 -6.34 -10.65
N ILE A 218 -0.50 -6.16 -9.55
CA ILE A 218 -0.98 -5.42 -8.37
C ILE A 218 -1.10 -3.91 -8.63
N VAL A 219 -0.17 -3.33 -9.41
CA VAL A 219 -0.10 -1.87 -9.62
C VAL A 219 -1.02 -1.38 -10.75
N VAL A 220 -1.37 -2.24 -11.71
CA VAL A 220 -2.09 -1.82 -12.93
C VAL A 220 -3.61 -1.99 -12.83
N ARG A 221 -4.14 -2.77 -11.88
CA ARG A 221 -5.60 -2.86 -11.68
C ARG A 221 -6.01 -2.95 -10.21
N ASP A 222 -6.81 -1.96 -9.83
CA ASP A 222 -7.64 -1.97 -8.64
C ASP A 222 -8.92 -2.79 -8.94
N ASP A 223 -8.77 -4.09 -9.19
CA ASP A 223 -9.90 -5.04 -9.32
C ASP A 223 -10.40 -5.45 -7.92
N SER A 224 -10.41 -4.52 -6.97
CA SER A 224 -11.11 -4.69 -5.71
C SER A 224 -12.59 -4.86 -6.06
N PRO A 225 -13.27 -5.98 -5.71
CA PRO A 225 -14.69 -6.10 -5.96
C PRO A 225 -15.39 -4.88 -5.35
N PRO A 226 -16.28 -4.20 -6.10
CA PRO A 226 -16.90 -2.98 -5.62
C PRO A 226 -17.56 -3.23 -4.28
N PRO A 227 -17.54 -2.25 -3.35
CA PRO A 227 -18.16 -2.41 -2.05
C PRO A 227 -19.62 -2.87 -2.20
N MET A 228 -20.09 -3.68 -1.23
CA MET A 228 -21.49 -4.11 -1.22
C MET A 228 -22.39 -2.86 -1.30
N GLY A 229 -23.31 -2.84 -2.27
CA GLY A 229 -24.22 -1.71 -2.50
C GLY A 229 -23.91 -0.86 -3.73
N CYS A 230 -22.88 -1.15 -4.51
CA CYS A 230 -22.69 -0.50 -5.81
C CYS A 230 -23.73 -0.95 -6.85
N ALA A 231 -24.36 0.03 -7.50
CA ALA A 231 -25.22 -0.17 -8.66
C ALA A 231 -25.03 1.00 -9.63
N GLY A 232 -25.17 0.75 -10.94
CA GLY A 232 -25.03 1.79 -11.96
C GLY A 232 -26.33 2.54 -12.23
N GLY A 233 -26.23 3.66 -12.96
CA GLY A 233 -27.36 4.48 -13.40
C GLY A 233 -27.36 5.87 -12.77
N THR A 234 -28.48 6.58 -12.90
CA THR A 234 -28.64 7.95 -12.38
C THR A 234 -29.68 8.00 -11.26
N LEU A 235 -29.32 8.59 -10.12
CA LEU A 235 -30.16 8.79 -8.95
C LEU A 235 -30.29 10.28 -8.65
N THR A 236 -31.49 10.78 -8.45
CA THR A 236 -31.69 12.15 -7.93
C THR A 236 -31.88 12.13 -6.41
N VAL A 237 -31.13 12.94 -5.68
CA VAL A 237 -31.31 13.14 -4.24
C VAL A 237 -31.79 14.56 -4.00
N THR A 238 -32.91 14.72 -3.30
CA THR A 238 -33.56 16.01 -3.03
C THR A 238 -33.86 16.19 -1.54
N GLY A 239 -34.29 17.39 -1.14
CA GLY A 239 -34.84 17.64 0.20
C GLY A 239 -33.94 18.47 1.12
N SER A 240 -33.59 17.90 2.28
CA SER A 240 -32.97 18.57 3.43
C SER A 240 -31.72 19.36 3.08
N THR A 241 -31.78 20.69 3.24
CA THR A 241 -30.61 21.56 3.12
C THR A 241 -29.65 21.38 4.29
N ALA A 242 -30.18 20.99 5.46
CA ALA A 242 -29.38 20.76 6.66
C ALA A 242 -28.45 19.55 6.48
N PHE A 243 -28.92 18.53 5.77
CA PHE A 243 -28.14 17.31 5.50
C PHE A 243 -27.29 17.39 4.22
N LYS A 244 -27.35 18.51 3.50
CA LYS A 244 -26.65 18.70 2.22
C LYS A 244 -25.15 18.41 2.29
N PRO A 245 -24.38 18.89 3.29
CA PRO A 245 -22.94 18.62 3.35
C PRO A 245 -22.62 17.12 3.44
N VAL A 246 -23.43 16.37 4.19
CA VAL A 246 -23.31 14.90 4.29
C VAL A 246 -23.60 14.25 2.93
N LEU A 247 -24.64 14.71 2.23
CA LEU A 247 -25.02 14.17 0.92
C LEU A 247 -23.99 14.47 -0.17
N GLU A 248 -23.32 15.63 -0.12
CA GLU A 248 -22.23 15.98 -1.04
C GLU A 248 -21.05 15.05 -0.87
N GLU A 249 -20.66 14.77 0.37
CA GLU A 249 -19.56 13.84 0.65
C GLU A 249 -19.93 12.40 0.34
N LEU A 250 -21.14 11.94 0.71
CA LEU A 250 -21.65 10.61 0.34
C LEU A 250 -21.72 10.42 -1.17
N LYS A 251 -22.18 11.44 -1.92
CA LYS A 251 -22.18 11.41 -3.39
C LYS A 251 -20.77 11.20 -3.90
N ARG A 252 -19.82 12.01 -3.43
CA ARG A 252 -18.42 11.98 -3.86
C ARG A 252 -17.81 10.60 -3.63
N THR A 253 -17.90 10.06 -2.41
CA THR A 253 -17.31 8.76 -2.08
C THR A 253 -18.01 7.62 -2.81
N TYR A 254 -19.34 7.66 -2.95
CA TYR A 254 -20.08 6.63 -3.68
C TYR A 254 -19.72 6.60 -5.17
N GLU A 255 -19.61 7.76 -5.83
CA GLU A 255 -19.23 7.83 -7.25
C GLU A 255 -17.77 7.45 -7.49
N ASP A 256 -16.88 7.75 -6.53
CA ASP A 256 -15.47 7.34 -6.58
C ASP A 256 -15.34 5.80 -6.45
N GLU A 257 -16.18 5.15 -5.64
CA GLU A 257 -16.10 3.71 -5.34
C GLU A 257 -16.99 2.83 -6.24
N CYS A 258 -18.06 3.38 -6.81
CA CYS A 258 -19.04 2.65 -7.62
C CYS A 258 -19.05 3.14 -9.08
N GLU A 259 -18.23 2.52 -9.92
CA GLU A 259 -18.17 2.86 -11.35
C GLU A 259 -19.56 2.81 -12.03
N GLY A 260 -19.87 3.86 -12.80
CA GLY A 260 -21.12 3.96 -13.55
C GLY A 260 -22.33 4.44 -12.75
N ALA A 261 -22.15 4.83 -11.49
CA ALA A 261 -23.16 5.56 -10.72
C ALA A 261 -23.06 7.08 -10.97
N GLU A 262 -24.22 7.73 -11.06
CA GLU A 262 -24.33 9.19 -11.11
C GLU A 262 -25.42 9.65 -10.13
N ILE A 263 -25.06 10.50 -9.18
CA ILE A 263 -25.97 11.05 -8.16
C ILE A 263 -26.15 12.54 -8.44
N LEU A 264 -27.39 12.97 -8.68
CA LEU A 264 -27.75 14.37 -8.91
C LEU A 264 -28.35 14.96 -7.64
N LEU A 265 -27.70 15.97 -7.05
CA LEU A 265 -28.22 16.68 -5.88
C LEU A 265 -29.11 17.85 -6.30
N ASP A 266 -30.37 17.82 -5.89
CA ASP A 266 -31.40 18.83 -6.17
C ASP A 266 -32.06 19.27 -4.84
N ILE A 267 -31.28 19.99 -4.02
CA ILE A 267 -31.58 20.25 -2.62
C ILE A 267 -32.23 21.63 -2.44
N HIS A 268 -33.54 21.64 -2.16
CA HIS A 268 -34.36 22.86 -2.04
C HIS A 268 -35.27 22.88 -0.80
N GLY A 269 -34.89 22.15 0.26
CA GLY A 269 -35.63 22.06 1.51
C GLY A 269 -36.45 20.78 1.63
N SER A 270 -36.54 20.27 2.85
CA SER A 270 -37.15 18.97 3.21
C SER A 270 -38.57 18.83 2.67
N ASN A 271 -39.42 19.82 2.93
CA ASN A 271 -40.82 19.78 2.51
C ASN A 271 -40.99 19.89 0.99
N ALA A 272 -40.11 20.61 0.30
CA ALA A 272 -40.11 20.67 -1.16
C ALA A 272 -39.68 19.34 -1.78
N GLY A 273 -38.61 18.73 -1.27
CA GLY A 273 -38.09 17.44 -1.75
C GLY A 273 -39.08 16.30 -1.54
N VAL A 274 -39.71 16.21 -0.36
CA VAL A 274 -40.72 15.20 -0.05
C VAL A 274 -41.93 15.30 -0.99
N ARG A 275 -42.44 16.52 -1.24
CA ARG A 275 -43.53 16.73 -2.21
C ARG A 275 -43.11 16.42 -3.64
N LYS A 276 -41.86 16.71 -4.02
CA LYS A 276 -41.33 16.40 -5.35
C LYS A 276 -41.28 14.90 -5.58
N LEU A 277 -40.80 14.14 -4.58
CA LEU A 277 -40.77 12.67 -4.61
C LEU A 277 -42.19 12.10 -4.73
N ASP A 278 -43.13 12.58 -3.91
CA ASP A 278 -44.54 12.15 -3.96
C ASP A 278 -45.18 12.40 -5.33
N ALA A 279 -45.04 13.61 -5.86
CA ALA A 279 -45.57 13.97 -7.17
C ALA A 279 -44.94 13.15 -8.32
N LEU A 280 -43.67 12.79 -8.21
CA LEU A 280 -42.98 11.95 -9.19
C LEU A 280 -43.46 10.50 -9.11
N GLY A 281 -43.54 9.94 -7.90
CA GLY A 281 -44.01 8.58 -7.67
C GLY A 281 -45.48 8.39 -8.03
N GLY A 282 -46.34 9.36 -7.74
CA GLY A 282 -47.75 9.34 -8.14
C GLY A 282 -47.95 9.23 -9.66
N LYS A 283 -47.01 9.76 -10.46
CA LYS A 283 -47.02 9.59 -11.93
C LYS A 283 -46.54 8.20 -12.37
N ALA A 284 -45.67 7.57 -11.60
CA ALA A 284 -45.19 6.21 -11.85
C ALA A 284 -46.20 5.13 -11.42
N GLY A 285 -47.14 5.48 -10.54
CA GLY A 285 -48.21 4.61 -10.03
C GLY A 285 -47.80 3.80 -8.79
N PRO A 286 -48.71 3.00 -8.20
CA PRO A 286 -48.49 2.31 -6.91
C PRO A 286 -47.34 1.29 -6.90
N ALA A 287 -46.92 0.82 -8.08
CA ALA A 287 -45.79 -0.11 -8.24
C ALA A 287 -44.49 0.60 -8.67
N GLY A 288 -44.54 1.92 -8.93
CA GLY A 288 -43.40 2.68 -9.41
C GLY A 288 -42.53 3.17 -8.26
N SER A 289 -41.24 2.88 -8.30
CA SER A 289 -40.24 3.52 -7.44
C SER A 289 -39.30 4.33 -8.32
N PRO A 290 -39.47 5.66 -8.42
CA PRO A 290 -38.58 6.49 -9.22
C PRO A 290 -37.16 6.42 -8.65
N ALA A 291 -36.15 6.65 -9.49
CA ALA A 291 -34.75 6.79 -9.07
C ALA A 291 -34.53 8.13 -8.34
N MET A 292 -35.24 8.31 -7.22
CA MET A 292 -35.22 9.52 -6.40
C MET A 292 -35.34 9.19 -4.92
N ILE A 293 -34.51 9.86 -4.10
CA ILE A 293 -34.59 9.83 -2.63
C ILE A 293 -34.81 11.26 -2.14
N ALA A 294 -35.74 11.45 -1.20
CA ALA A 294 -35.93 12.73 -0.52
C ALA A 294 -35.44 12.63 0.93
N PHE A 295 -34.39 13.39 1.28
CA PHE A 295 -33.96 13.53 2.67
C PHE A 295 -34.77 14.62 3.38
N SER A 296 -35.05 14.43 4.67
CA SER A 296 -35.89 15.34 5.45
C SER A 296 -35.56 15.26 6.93
N ASP A 297 -35.29 16.40 7.54
CA ASP A 297 -35.18 16.62 8.99
C ASP A 297 -36.55 16.75 9.68
N GLY A 298 -37.56 16.04 9.18
CA GLY A 298 -38.93 16.10 9.66
C GLY A 298 -39.74 14.87 9.24
N PRO A 299 -40.73 14.49 10.05
CA PRO A 299 -41.52 13.29 9.80
C PRO A 299 -42.38 13.43 8.54
N ARG A 300 -42.76 12.29 7.98
CA ARG A 300 -43.59 12.20 6.80
C ARG A 300 -44.95 12.86 7.06
N PRO A 301 -45.43 13.76 6.20
CA PRO A 301 -46.80 14.24 6.30
C PRO A 301 -47.79 13.07 6.22
N ALA A 302 -48.79 13.06 7.11
CA ALA A 302 -49.71 11.92 7.27
C ALA A 302 -50.49 11.57 5.98
N ALA A 303 -50.66 12.53 5.08
CA ALA A 303 -51.34 12.34 3.79
C ALA A 303 -50.51 11.55 2.75
N LEU A 304 -49.19 11.45 2.91
CA LEU A 304 -48.29 10.86 1.91
C LEU A 304 -48.03 9.37 2.23
N THR A 305 -49.07 8.54 2.15
CA THR A 305 -49.02 7.15 2.64
C THR A 305 -48.06 6.24 1.87
N GLU A 306 -47.81 6.56 0.60
CA GLU A 306 -46.97 5.78 -0.32
C GLU A 306 -45.46 5.98 -0.12
N LEU A 307 -45.07 6.98 0.68
CA LEU A 307 -43.64 7.20 0.97
C LEU A 307 -43.17 6.27 2.07
N HIS A 308 -42.12 5.50 1.80
CA HIS A 308 -41.45 4.68 2.79
C HIS A 308 -40.36 5.48 3.49
N GLU A 309 -40.32 5.40 4.82
CA GLU A 309 -39.37 6.14 5.65
C GLU A 309 -38.23 5.24 6.11
N LYS A 310 -37.00 5.73 5.96
CA LYS A 310 -35.81 5.19 6.61
C LYS A 310 -35.23 6.26 7.51
N ARG A 311 -34.94 5.92 8.77
CA ARG A 311 -34.30 6.84 9.72
C ARG A 311 -32.79 6.74 9.51
N VAL A 312 -32.15 7.85 9.19
CA VAL A 312 -30.74 7.90 8.79
C VAL A 312 -29.86 8.39 9.93
N ALA A 313 -30.24 9.53 10.53
CA ALA A 313 -29.46 10.14 11.60
C ALA A 313 -30.36 10.92 12.56
N ILE A 314 -29.79 11.39 13.67
CA ILE A 314 -30.35 12.48 14.46
C ILE A 314 -29.52 13.72 14.19
N SER A 315 -30.15 14.72 13.60
CA SER A 315 -29.60 16.05 13.33
C SER A 315 -29.77 16.93 14.57
N LEU A 316 -28.69 17.57 15.00
CA LEU A 316 -28.73 18.61 16.03
C LEU A 316 -28.74 19.97 15.35
N PHE A 317 -29.41 20.93 15.97
CA PHE A 317 -29.47 22.31 15.49
C PHE A 317 -29.10 23.28 16.58
N SER A 318 -28.68 24.49 16.22
CA SER A 318 -28.37 25.57 17.16
C SER A 318 -28.94 26.88 16.66
N LEU A 319 -29.14 27.80 17.60
CA LEU A 319 -29.28 29.21 17.27
C LEU A 319 -27.90 29.79 16.93
N VAL A 320 -27.90 30.80 16.08
CA VAL A 320 -26.72 31.53 15.64
C VAL A 320 -27.03 33.01 15.73
N VAL A 321 -26.14 33.76 16.35
CA VAL A 321 -26.30 35.20 16.61
C VAL A 321 -25.10 35.93 16.02
N ASN A 322 -25.32 37.14 15.52
CA ASN A 322 -24.26 38.02 15.04
C ASN A 322 -23.28 38.41 16.17
N ASP A 323 -21.99 38.52 15.88
CA ASP A 323 -20.94 38.82 16.87
C ASP A 323 -21.04 40.21 17.53
N THR A 324 -21.82 41.12 16.96
CA THR A 324 -22.16 42.39 17.63
C THR A 324 -22.98 42.20 18.90
N VAL A 325 -23.57 41.01 19.09
CA VAL A 325 -24.35 40.64 20.27
C VAL A 325 -23.58 39.57 21.06
N PRO A 326 -22.94 39.88 22.19
CA PRO A 326 -22.07 38.93 22.91
C PRO A 326 -22.85 37.91 23.76
N VAL A 327 -24.13 37.67 23.45
CA VAL A 327 -25.00 36.76 24.20
C VAL A 327 -24.75 35.33 23.74
N THR A 328 -24.12 34.53 24.60
CA THR A 328 -23.73 33.15 24.27
C THR A 328 -24.71 32.08 24.75
N ASP A 329 -25.74 32.44 25.51
CA ASP A 329 -26.74 31.52 26.06
C ASP A 329 -28.10 32.19 26.09
N LEU A 330 -29.13 31.47 25.66
CA LEU A 330 -30.52 31.91 25.65
C LEU A 330 -31.40 30.86 26.28
N SER A 331 -32.29 31.28 27.19
CA SER A 331 -33.29 30.36 27.72
C SER A 331 -34.41 30.09 26.71
N LEU A 332 -35.09 28.95 26.83
CA LEU A 332 -36.26 28.66 25.99
C LEU A 332 -37.35 29.75 26.09
N ASP A 333 -37.54 30.34 27.27
CA ASP A 333 -38.46 31.46 27.45
C ASP A 333 -38.02 32.70 26.68
N GLN A 334 -36.72 33.06 26.76
CA GLN A 334 -36.17 34.18 26.01
C GLN A 334 -36.33 33.99 24.50
N ILE A 335 -35.99 32.79 23.99
CA ILE A 335 -36.16 32.46 22.57
C ILE A 335 -37.62 32.62 22.16
N GLY A 336 -38.56 32.07 22.94
CA GLY A 336 -39.98 32.21 22.67
C GLY A 336 -40.45 33.68 22.66
N ARG A 337 -39.98 34.49 23.61
CA ARG A 337 -40.31 35.92 23.71
C ARG A 337 -39.71 36.75 22.58
N ILE A 338 -38.50 36.44 22.14
CA ILE A 338 -37.86 37.06 20.96
C ILE A 338 -38.72 36.79 19.72
N TYR A 339 -39.06 35.54 19.46
CA TYR A 339 -39.80 35.18 18.25
C TYR A 339 -41.27 35.62 18.29
N ARG A 340 -41.89 35.82 19.46
CA ARG A 340 -43.20 36.50 19.57
C ARG A 340 -43.11 38.02 19.44
N GLY A 341 -41.93 38.60 19.55
CA GLY A 341 -41.72 40.05 19.59
C GLY A 341 -42.12 40.68 20.92
N ASP A 342 -42.11 39.90 22.00
CA ASP A 342 -42.20 40.39 23.39
C ASP A 342 -40.86 40.98 23.84
N ILE A 343 -39.76 40.53 23.25
CA ILE A 343 -38.42 41.09 23.35
C ILE A 343 -38.01 41.52 21.95
N ARG A 344 -37.62 42.79 21.78
CA ARG A 344 -37.36 43.41 20.47
C ARG A 344 -35.97 44.02 20.36
N ASN A 345 -35.30 44.25 21.49
CA ASN A 345 -33.94 44.75 21.56
C ASN A 345 -33.08 43.84 22.45
N TRP A 346 -31.82 43.65 22.07
CA TRP A 346 -30.89 42.82 22.81
C TRP A 346 -30.59 43.34 24.22
N ASN A 347 -30.74 44.64 24.48
CA ASN A 347 -30.56 45.23 25.82
C ASN A 347 -31.64 44.82 26.83
N GLU A 348 -32.73 44.19 26.38
CA GLU A 348 -33.75 43.58 27.23
C GLU A 348 -33.32 42.20 27.77
N ILE A 349 -32.18 41.69 27.27
CA ILE A 349 -31.53 40.45 27.70
C ILE A 349 -30.23 40.81 28.42
N GLY A 350 -29.97 40.18 29.57
CA GLY A 350 -28.78 40.47 30.36
C GLY A 350 -27.49 40.30 29.55
N GLY A 351 -26.68 41.36 29.47
CA GLY A 351 -25.42 41.37 28.71
C GLY A 351 -25.55 41.71 27.23
N GLY A 352 -26.77 41.95 26.71
CA GLY A 352 -26.97 42.36 25.32
C GLY A 352 -26.77 43.86 25.08
N PRO A 353 -26.34 44.26 23.86
CA PRO A 353 -26.15 45.66 23.47
C PRO A 353 -27.49 46.33 23.13
N ASP A 354 -27.47 47.66 22.99
CA ASP A 354 -28.61 48.40 22.42
C ASP A 354 -28.68 48.20 20.90
N LEU A 355 -29.22 47.06 20.49
CA LEU A 355 -29.41 46.67 19.09
C LEU A 355 -30.80 46.04 18.90
N GLU A 356 -31.51 46.45 17.85
CA GLU A 356 -32.77 45.82 17.46
C GLU A 356 -32.54 44.36 17.04
N ILE A 357 -33.44 43.47 17.46
CA ILE A 357 -33.40 42.07 17.08
C ILE A 357 -33.92 41.87 15.66
N ARG A 358 -33.12 41.21 14.83
CA ARG A 358 -33.46 40.85 13.45
C ARG A 358 -33.55 39.34 13.31
N LEU A 359 -34.72 38.83 12.94
CA LEU A 359 -34.93 37.40 12.75
C LEU A 359 -34.61 37.02 11.30
N VAL A 360 -33.55 36.23 11.11
CA VAL A 360 -33.22 35.64 9.81
C VAL A 360 -33.67 34.19 9.84
N SER A 361 -34.70 33.87 9.06
CA SER A 361 -35.36 32.57 9.10
C SER A 361 -35.39 31.92 7.73
N ARG A 362 -35.93 30.70 7.69
CA ARG A 362 -36.13 29.93 6.47
C ARG A 362 -37.57 30.02 5.96
N ASP A 363 -37.75 29.79 4.67
CA ASP A 363 -39.07 29.68 4.06
C ASP A 363 -39.88 28.46 4.57
N ALA A 364 -41.11 28.31 4.11
CA ALA A 364 -42.00 27.21 4.51
C ALA A 364 -41.55 25.82 4.01
N ASN A 365 -40.52 25.75 3.15
CA ASN A 365 -39.99 24.47 2.64
C ASN A 365 -38.94 23.86 3.57
N SER A 366 -38.45 24.62 4.55
CA SER A 366 -37.46 24.15 5.53
C SER A 366 -38.09 23.25 6.59
N GLY A 367 -37.60 22.02 6.69
CA GLY A 367 -37.91 21.18 7.85
C GLY A 367 -37.18 21.66 9.11
N THR A 368 -35.99 22.25 9.00
CA THR A 368 -35.26 22.86 10.13
C THR A 368 -36.09 23.93 10.85
N ARG A 369 -36.82 24.75 10.09
CA ARG A 369 -37.82 25.71 10.62
C ARG A 369 -38.95 24.99 11.35
N GLU A 370 -39.50 23.95 10.74
CA GLU A 370 -40.60 23.17 11.33
C GLU A 370 -40.19 22.55 12.67
N VAL A 371 -38.96 22.01 12.73
CA VAL A 371 -38.36 21.48 13.96
C VAL A 371 -38.21 22.58 15.00
N PHE A 372 -37.70 23.76 14.60
CA PHE A 372 -37.54 24.91 15.49
C PHE A 372 -38.88 25.32 16.10
N GLN A 373 -39.91 25.47 15.26
CA GLN A 373 -41.26 25.82 15.68
C GLN A 373 -41.86 24.78 16.64
N ARG A 374 -41.70 23.48 16.34
CA ARG A 374 -42.26 22.38 17.13
C ARG A 374 -41.52 22.17 18.45
N ARG A 375 -40.19 22.11 18.42
CA ARG A 375 -39.37 21.66 19.56
C ARG A 375 -38.82 22.80 20.41
N VAL A 376 -38.68 24.01 19.88
CA VAL A 376 -38.10 25.16 20.59
C VAL A 376 -39.16 26.21 20.89
N LEU A 377 -39.93 26.65 19.89
CA LEU A 377 -40.93 27.71 20.09
C LEU A 377 -42.24 27.20 20.68
N ASN A 378 -42.57 25.92 20.49
CA ASN A 378 -43.91 25.37 20.73
C ASN A 378 -45.01 26.23 20.08
N GLY A 379 -44.76 26.65 18.83
CA GLY A 379 -45.60 27.61 18.13
C GLY A 379 -45.01 28.05 16.79
N SER A 380 -45.81 28.79 16.02
CA SER A 380 -45.36 29.35 14.75
C SER A 380 -44.46 30.57 14.96
N GLU A 381 -43.51 30.74 14.04
CA GLU A 381 -42.79 31.99 13.87
C GLU A 381 -43.73 33.11 13.40
N PRO A 382 -43.38 34.39 13.64
CA PRO A 382 -44.20 35.51 13.20
C PRO A 382 -44.21 35.59 11.66
N ALA A 383 -45.20 36.31 11.12
CA ALA A 383 -45.25 36.57 9.68
C ALA A 383 -43.96 37.23 9.18
N THR A 384 -43.60 36.98 7.92
CA THR A 384 -42.51 37.71 7.28
C THR A 384 -42.83 39.21 7.29
N SER A 385 -41.85 40.02 7.66
CA SER A 385 -41.98 41.47 7.79
C SER A 385 -40.87 42.24 7.11
N SER A 386 -39.98 41.56 6.38
CA SER A 386 -38.91 42.15 5.60
C SER A 386 -38.52 41.22 4.46
N ARG A 387 -38.56 41.72 3.22
CA ARG A 387 -38.08 40.99 2.04
C ARG A 387 -36.57 41.09 1.84
N ASP A 388 -35.95 42.14 2.34
CA ASP A 388 -34.53 42.45 2.13
C ASP A 388 -33.65 42.20 3.38
N CYS A 389 -34.24 41.68 4.46
CA CYS A 389 -33.63 41.46 5.78
C CYS A 389 -33.13 42.73 6.51
N THR A 390 -33.24 43.91 5.91
CA THR A 390 -32.70 45.17 6.47
C THR A 390 -33.77 46.16 6.90
N THR A 391 -34.89 46.18 6.18
CA THR A 391 -35.98 47.15 6.36
C THR A 391 -37.29 46.43 6.65
N LYS A 392 -38.05 46.91 7.64
CA LYS A 392 -39.41 46.42 7.89
C LYS A 392 -40.34 46.89 6.76
N ASP A 393 -41.00 45.95 6.09
CA ASP A 393 -42.03 46.19 5.08
C ASP A 393 -43.33 46.74 5.72
N TYR A 394 -43.57 46.38 6.99
CA TYR A 394 -44.73 46.79 7.77
C TYR A 394 -44.29 47.46 9.07
N ALA A 395 -44.65 48.73 9.25
CA ALA A 395 -44.20 49.53 10.40
C ALA A 395 -44.74 49.02 11.75
N ASP A 396 -45.88 48.33 11.75
CA ASP A 396 -46.54 47.73 12.91
C ASP A 396 -46.03 46.31 13.22
N ALA A 397 -45.16 45.74 12.37
CA ALA A 397 -44.57 44.44 12.64
C ALA A 397 -43.75 44.48 13.95
N PRO A 398 -43.99 43.54 14.89
CA PRO A 398 -43.37 43.57 16.21
C PRO A 398 -41.85 43.35 16.14
N VAL A 399 -41.39 42.59 15.15
CA VAL A 399 -39.98 42.26 14.88
C VAL A 399 -39.70 42.32 13.39
N LEU A 400 -38.45 42.59 13.02
CA LEU A 400 -37.99 42.41 11.65
C LEU A 400 -37.75 40.92 11.43
N ARG A 401 -38.40 40.32 10.43
CA ARG A 401 -38.20 38.92 10.05
C ARG A 401 -38.15 38.79 8.54
N CYS A 402 -37.09 38.17 8.04
CA CYS A 402 -36.99 37.76 6.64
C CYS A 402 -36.89 36.24 6.49
N GLU A 403 -37.12 35.74 5.28
CA GLU A 403 -37.09 34.32 4.96
C GLU A 403 -36.13 34.05 3.79
N LEU A 404 -35.31 33.02 3.93
CA LEU A 404 -34.30 32.59 2.96
C LEU A 404 -34.48 31.11 2.59
N ASP A 405 -33.96 30.72 1.43
CA ASP A 405 -34.22 29.39 0.86
C ASP A 405 -33.31 28.28 1.44
N GLY A 406 -32.18 28.65 2.05
CA GLY A 406 -31.09 27.74 2.41
C GLY A 406 -30.40 28.09 3.72
N THR A 407 -29.81 27.09 4.39
CA THR A 407 -29.08 27.31 5.65
C THR A 407 -27.88 28.23 5.45
N ASP A 408 -27.12 28.06 4.37
CA ASP A 408 -25.93 28.87 4.10
C ASP A 408 -26.28 30.35 3.90
N GLN A 409 -27.45 30.64 3.31
CA GLN A 409 -27.95 32.01 3.18
C GLN A 409 -28.31 32.61 4.55
N VAL A 410 -28.96 31.83 5.43
CA VAL A 410 -29.25 32.28 6.82
C VAL A 410 -27.96 32.59 7.56
N LEU A 411 -26.96 31.71 7.50
CA LEU A 411 -25.67 31.92 8.18
C LEU A 411 -24.95 33.16 7.66
N ALA A 412 -24.87 33.32 6.33
CA ALA A 412 -24.23 34.50 5.73
C ALA A 412 -24.94 35.79 6.12
N GLU A 413 -26.28 35.78 6.16
CA GLU A 413 -27.06 36.97 6.48
C GLU A 413 -27.03 37.30 7.98
N VAL A 414 -27.00 36.31 8.87
CA VAL A 414 -26.78 36.52 10.31
C VAL A 414 -25.39 37.10 10.55
N ALA A 415 -24.34 36.58 9.92
CA ALA A 415 -22.98 37.12 10.07
C ALA A 415 -22.85 38.57 9.57
N ARG A 416 -23.67 38.96 8.59
CA ARG A 416 -23.66 40.30 7.98
C ARG A 416 -24.42 41.36 8.77
N LEU A 417 -25.48 40.97 9.48
CA LEU A 417 -26.45 41.90 10.06
C LEU A 417 -26.31 42.04 11.58
N ASP A 418 -26.00 43.25 12.01
CA ASP A 418 -25.98 43.61 13.43
C ASP A 418 -27.32 43.29 14.11
N GLY A 419 -27.25 42.62 15.26
CA GLY A 419 -28.43 42.21 16.01
C GLY A 419 -29.21 41.03 15.41
N ALA A 420 -28.69 40.37 14.37
CA ALA A 420 -29.37 39.23 13.75
C ALA A 420 -29.25 37.93 14.57
N ILE A 421 -30.33 37.15 14.52
CA ILE A 421 -30.42 35.78 15.03
C ILE A 421 -31.06 34.88 13.97
N GLY A 422 -30.52 33.68 13.82
CA GLY A 422 -31.06 32.62 12.98
C GLY A 422 -30.76 31.25 13.58
N TYR A 423 -30.81 30.21 12.74
CA TYR A 423 -30.54 28.84 13.16
C TYR A 423 -29.87 28.04 12.05
N THR A 424 -29.16 27.00 12.46
CA THR A 424 -28.42 26.08 11.58
C THR A 424 -28.34 24.71 12.22
N GLU A 425 -28.15 23.67 11.42
CA GLU A 425 -27.65 22.39 11.90
C GLU A 425 -26.25 22.50 12.49
N LEU A 426 -25.92 21.58 13.39
CA LEU A 426 -24.55 21.31 13.75
C LEU A 426 -23.84 20.78 12.50
N ARG A 427 -22.70 21.39 12.16
CA ARG A 427 -21.87 21.05 11.01
C ARG A 427 -20.41 21.10 11.43
N ASN A 428 -19.53 20.45 10.68
CA ASN A 428 -18.09 20.51 10.95
C ASN A 428 -17.57 21.93 10.71
N GLY A 429 -16.83 22.47 11.67
CA GLY A 429 -16.32 23.85 11.64
C GLY A 429 -17.25 24.90 12.27
N ASP A 430 -16.71 26.10 12.40
CA ASP A 430 -17.42 27.23 12.99
C ASP A 430 -18.48 27.79 12.02
N VAL A 431 -19.42 28.55 12.57
CA VAL A 431 -20.26 29.43 11.74
C VAL A 431 -19.38 30.51 11.07
N PRO A 432 -19.83 31.17 9.99
CA PRO A 432 -19.02 32.19 9.32
C PRO A 432 -18.54 33.29 10.28
N ASP A 433 -17.38 33.88 10.01
CA ASP A 433 -16.87 35.04 10.74
C ASP A 433 -17.94 36.14 10.84
N GLY A 434 -18.14 36.69 12.03
CA GLY A 434 -19.21 37.65 12.30
C GLY A 434 -20.46 37.03 12.94
N ALA A 435 -20.46 35.72 13.20
CA ALA A 435 -21.50 35.05 13.98
C ALA A 435 -20.93 33.99 14.93
N HIS A 436 -21.71 33.62 15.94
CA HIS A 436 -21.42 32.51 16.85
C HIS A 436 -22.69 31.76 17.24
N ARG A 437 -22.52 30.52 17.70
CA ARG A 437 -23.62 29.68 18.21
C ARG A 437 -23.95 30.06 19.65
N THR A 438 -25.24 29.97 20.00
CA THR A 438 -25.66 30.10 21.40
C THR A 438 -26.01 28.75 22.01
N ALA A 439 -25.77 28.61 23.31
CA ALA A 439 -26.36 27.56 24.11
C ALA A 439 -27.88 27.80 24.27
N ILE A 440 -28.61 26.73 24.61
CA ILE A 440 -30.02 26.78 25.00
C ILE A 440 -30.14 26.24 26.42
N ASP A 441 -30.63 27.08 27.35
CA ASP A 441 -30.69 26.78 28.78
C ASP A 441 -29.33 26.24 29.32
N GLY A 442 -28.22 26.88 28.93
CA GLY A 442 -26.86 26.49 29.33
C GLY A 442 -26.34 25.20 28.68
N THR A 443 -27.10 24.58 27.77
CA THR A 443 -26.72 23.34 27.09
C THR A 443 -26.28 23.61 25.65
N VAL A 444 -25.11 23.12 25.28
CA VAL A 444 -24.55 23.19 23.92
C VAL A 444 -24.91 21.92 23.14
N PRO A 445 -25.25 22.01 21.83
CA PRO A 445 -25.51 20.83 21.01
C PRO A 445 -24.25 19.97 20.86
N SER A 446 -24.35 18.68 21.16
CA SER A 446 -23.27 17.72 20.95
C SER A 446 -23.80 16.32 20.63
N VAL A 447 -23.24 15.72 19.59
CA VAL A 447 -23.48 14.31 19.21
C VAL A 447 -23.12 13.35 20.35
N ASP A 448 -22.13 13.71 21.17
CA ASP A 448 -21.68 12.88 22.28
C ASP A 448 -22.65 12.92 23.47
N THR A 449 -23.36 14.02 23.68
CA THR A 449 -24.25 14.19 24.84
C THR A 449 -25.75 13.99 24.52
N ILE A 450 -26.15 13.91 23.24
CA ILE A 450 -27.57 13.85 22.80
C ILE A 450 -28.40 12.67 23.37
N GLY A 451 -27.75 11.63 23.91
CA GLY A 451 -28.44 10.48 24.52
C GLY A 451 -28.64 10.55 26.03
N THR A 452 -28.02 11.54 26.69
CA THR A 452 -28.05 11.71 28.15
C THR A 452 -28.49 13.12 28.56
N GLY A 453 -28.46 14.08 27.64
CA GLY A 453 -28.89 15.46 27.85
C GLY A 453 -30.32 15.73 27.36
N SER A 454 -30.83 16.89 27.76
CA SER A 454 -32.18 17.40 27.42
C SER A 454 -32.17 18.42 26.28
N TYR A 455 -31.12 18.45 25.46
CA TYR A 455 -31.00 19.47 24.41
C TYR A 455 -32.20 19.42 23.45
N PRO A 456 -32.99 20.50 23.34
CA PRO A 456 -34.33 20.44 22.76
C PRO A 456 -34.33 20.47 21.23
N TYR A 457 -33.33 21.13 20.63
CA TYR A 457 -33.33 21.42 19.20
C TYR A 457 -32.63 20.32 18.39
N ARG A 458 -33.33 19.20 18.21
CA ARG A 458 -32.84 18.02 17.46
C ARG A 458 -33.99 17.36 16.71
N GLU A 459 -33.72 16.71 15.59
CA GLU A 459 -34.73 15.90 14.89
C GLU A 459 -34.11 14.70 14.19
N ILE A 460 -34.93 13.67 13.92
CA ILE A 460 -34.53 12.56 13.07
C ILE A 460 -34.46 13.03 11.60
N GLU A 461 -33.33 12.75 10.97
CA GLU A 461 -33.18 12.80 9.52
C GLU A 461 -33.73 11.52 8.90
N TYR A 462 -34.66 11.67 7.97
CA TYR A 462 -35.28 10.59 7.22
C TYR A 462 -34.79 10.60 5.79
N ALA A 463 -34.60 9.42 5.21
CA ALA A 463 -34.59 9.21 3.77
C ALA A 463 -35.92 8.60 3.35
N TYR A 464 -36.61 9.27 2.43
CA TYR A 464 -37.86 8.83 1.86
C TYR A 464 -37.66 8.26 0.46
N THR A 465 -38.30 7.12 0.19
CA THR A 465 -38.52 6.58 -1.15
C THR A 465 -40.01 6.53 -1.44
N TYR A 466 -40.40 6.61 -2.71
CA TYR A 466 -41.76 6.29 -3.09
C TYR A 466 -41.86 4.79 -3.39
N GLY A 467 -42.78 4.09 -2.71
CA GLY A 467 -42.84 2.64 -2.73
C GLY A 467 -41.54 1.98 -2.24
N SER A 468 -41.41 0.69 -2.54
CA SER A 468 -40.20 -0.09 -2.26
C SER A 468 -39.31 -0.14 -3.51
N PRO A 469 -38.08 0.39 -3.46
CA PRO A 469 -37.16 0.32 -4.60
C PRO A 469 -36.73 -1.14 -4.87
N PRO A 470 -36.47 -1.51 -6.14
CA PRO A 470 -35.86 -2.81 -6.45
C PRO A 470 -34.52 -2.99 -5.71
N ALA A 471 -34.26 -4.19 -5.21
CA ALA A 471 -33.07 -4.47 -4.38
C ALA A 471 -31.74 -4.26 -5.12
N ASP A 472 -31.75 -4.40 -6.44
CA ASP A 472 -30.63 -4.20 -7.36
C ASP A 472 -30.55 -2.77 -7.93
N SER A 473 -31.45 -1.87 -7.51
CA SER A 473 -31.44 -0.48 -7.97
C SER A 473 -30.39 0.38 -7.28
N LEU A 474 -29.93 1.43 -7.96
CA LEU A 474 -29.08 2.47 -7.38
C LEU A 474 -29.72 3.15 -6.15
N VAL A 475 -31.04 3.25 -6.07
CA VAL A 475 -31.73 3.76 -4.86
C VAL A 475 -31.44 2.86 -3.65
N ALA A 476 -31.66 1.55 -3.79
CA ALA A 476 -31.40 0.60 -2.72
C ALA A 476 -29.91 0.52 -2.38
N GLY A 477 -29.05 0.49 -3.41
CA GLY A 477 -27.60 0.50 -3.26
C GLY A 477 -27.08 1.71 -2.48
N PHE A 478 -27.50 2.91 -2.86
CA PHE A 478 -27.11 4.14 -2.17
C PHE A 478 -27.61 4.18 -0.73
N LEU A 479 -28.87 3.78 -0.48
CA LEU A 479 -29.40 3.73 0.90
C LEU A 479 -28.63 2.74 1.79
N ASN A 480 -28.19 1.61 1.26
CA ASN A 480 -27.34 0.66 2.00
C ASN A 480 -25.96 1.27 2.27
N TYR A 481 -25.38 1.93 1.27
CA TYR A 481 -24.11 2.62 1.43
C TYR A 481 -24.14 3.71 2.51
N VAL A 482 -25.23 4.47 2.61
CA VAL A 482 -25.43 5.45 3.68
C VAL A 482 -25.37 4.80 5.08
N ASP A 483 -25.88 3.58 5.25
CA ASP A 483 -25.81 2.88 6.53
C ASP A 483 -24.41 2.32 6.79
N ASP A 484 -23.81 1.68 5.79
CA ASP A 484 -22.56 0.92 5.96
C ASP A 484 -21.32 1.83 6.03
N TYR A 485 -21.29 2.90 5.23
CA TYR A 485 -20.12 3.78 5.06
C TYR A 485 -20.40 5.24 5.46
N GLY A 486 -21.67 5.63 5.60
CA GLY A 486 -22.05 7.00 5.93
C GLY A 486 -21.87 7.37 7.40
N GLU A 487 -21.63 6.43 8.30
CA GLU A 487 -21.57 6.69 9.74
C GLU A 487 -20.53 7.77 10.10
N GLU A 488 -19.30 7.65 9.59
CA GLU A 488 -18.22 8.57 9.93
C GLU A 488 -18.44 9.96 9.31
N ILE A 489 -18.96 10.01 8.07
CA ILE A 489 -19.30 11.24 7.37
C ILE A 489 -20.36 12.01 8.16
N MET A 490 -21.42 11.32 8.59
CA MET A 490 -22.49 11.87 9.41
C MET A 490 -21.98 12.38 10.75
N ARG A 491 -21.15 11.60 11.47
CA ARG A 491 -20.58 11.99 12.77
C ARG A 491 -19.71 13.24 12.66
N THR A 492 -18.81 13.25 11.68
CA THR A 492 -17.91 14.37 11.42
C THR A 492 -18.70 15.63 11.08
N SER A 493 -19.84 15.47 10.41
CA SER A 493 -20.74 16.57 10.07
C SER A 493 -21.72 16.94 11.19
N GLY A 494 -21.60 16.43 12.42
CA GLY A 494 -22.43 16.86 13.54
C GLY A 494 -23.78 16.12 13.69
N HIS A 495 -23.95 14.98 13.02
CA HIS A 495 -25.15 14.14 13.11
C HIS A 495 -24.85 12.83 13.82
N LEU A 496 -25.81 12.28 14.57
CA LEU A 496 -25.70 10.95 15.17
C LEU A 496 -26.31 9.89 14.23
N PRO A 497 -25.53 9.00 13.59
CA PRO A 497 -26.10 7.99 12.69
C PRO A 497 -26.99 7.01 13.43
N CYS A 498 -28.16 6.68 12.85
CA CYS A 498 -29.10 5.74 13.43
C CYS A 498 -28.60 4.29 13.38
N ALA A 499 -27.67 3.95 12.49
CA ALA A 499 -27.07 2.62 12.40
C ALA A 499 -26.17 2.26 13.60
N THR A 500 -25.64 3.26 14.31
CA THR A 500 -24.80 3.02 15.49
C THR A 500 -25.60 2.45 16.68
N PRO A 501 -24.98 1.69 17.62
CA PRO A 501 -25.68 1.17 18.81
C PRO A 501 -26.34 2.25 19.69
N LYS A 502 -25.77 3.46 19.72
CA LYS A 502 -26.36 4.61 20.40
C LYS A 502 -27.53 5.18 19.60
N GLY A 503 -27.32 5.37 18.29
CA GLY A 503 -28.34 5.86 17.35
C GLY A 503 -29.58 4.98 17.30
N MET A 504 -29.42 3.66 17.15
CA MET A 504 -30.54 2.71 17.09
C MET A 504 -31.50 2.85 18.28
N ARG A 505 -30.96 3.06 19.48
CA ARG A 505 -31.78 3.26 20.69
C ARG A 505 -32.54 4.59 20.64
N LEU A 506 -31.87 5.67 20.27
CA LEU A 506 -32.46 7.02 20.27
C LEU A 506 -33.43 7.22 19.10
N CYS A 507 -33.05 6.77 17.90
CA CYS A 507 -33.92 6.78 16.73
C CYS A 507 -35.13 5.86 16.94
N GLY A 508 -35.01 4.78 17.73
CA GLY A 508 -36.13 3.89 18.08
C GLY A 508 -37.05 4.42 19.19
N ALA A 509 -36.51 5.17 20.16
CA ALA A 509 -37.26 5.65 21.34
C ALA A 509 -38.32 6.72 21.01
N ASP A 510 -38.09 7.57 20.00
CA ASP A 510 -39.07 8.57 19.55
C ASP A 510 -40.35 7.95 18.93
N ARG A 511 -40.41 6.60 18.82
CA ARG A 511 -41.63 5.86 18.43
C ARG A 511 -42.68 5.79 19.55
N LEU A 512 -42.31 6.05 20.81
CA LEU A 512 -43.19 5.93 21.99
C LEU A 512 -43.84 7.25 22.43
N VAL A 513 -43.34 8.41 21.98
CA VAL A 513 -43.84 9.74 22.38
C VAL A 513 -44.94 10.25 21.43
N LEU A 514 -45.10 9.63 20.25
CA LEU A 514 -46.08 10.00 19.22
C LEU A 514 -47.30 9.06 19.17
N ARG A 515 -47.63 8.35 20.26
CA ARG A 515 -48.86 7.56 20.39
C ARG A 515 -49.88 8.22 21.31
#